data_AF-A0A1G2Y2T5-F1
#
_entry.id   AF-A0A1G2Y2T5-F1
#
_cell.length_a   1.000
_cell.length_b   1.000
_cell.length_c   1.000
_cell.angle_alpha   90.00
_cell.angle_beta   90.00
_cell.angle_gamma   90.00
#
_symmetry.space_group_name_H-M   'P 1'
#
loop_
_entity.id
_entity.type
_entity.pdbx_description
1 polymer ?
#
loop_
_entity_poly.entity_id
_entity_poly.type
_entity_poly.pdbx_seq_one_letter_code
_entity_poly.pdbx_strand_id
1 'polypeptide(L)'
;MIQGTSKDPALFMPSHRAHIRWFYADYTQQANINMLRWYPDGTSYPSFADVADEMGMLLKTSASFEILTQRLWCWDEQGNYLESEADKVMDWVLVQLDYLKNHPSIAMWSTSNENFTVRSKEPATKLEKEIVSAMLRMSEKAQKFDPTRVDHLQGTNGLIYKGMTDDPRLQVVDGHYVELDVFKDWKNKYGKPCSEGEISLGGDFAWTYQNEALASINEGKDPTEKFWRRLNSGTKTVAQRIQYWRSIELPGIWPFEGCMTYHPLMEIWPNVKFGQMTPVVNWPAQSGPDTKPESYVNGRTSYNFWDTNSPRTMHLRTYDALKDNFKEVPKLQPKFSPEIIVQVIDENDNPVYNSIVWLIPTNQPTGPLGSLTDKQGKAWFWCKAGGGEYTAWVKINENWYSTKVEPAVMGEWMQVKTVRTKVLNTR
;
A
#
# COMPACT_ATOMS: atom_id res chain seq x y z
N MET A 1 26.39 9.38 12.41
CA MET A 1 25.91 10.12 13.59
C MET A 1 25.01 11.24 13.11
N ILE A 2 23.69 11.06 13.19
CA ILE A 2 22.71 12.14 13.11
C ILE A 2 21.99 12.09 14.47
N GLN A 3 22.19 13.14 15.26
CA GLN A 3 21.66 13.31 16.61
C GLN A 3 20.68 14.49 16.52
N GLY A 4 19.39 14.27 16.78
CA GLY A 4 18.40 15.35 16.68
C GLY A 4 16.94 14.89 16.66
N THR A 5 16.43 14.52 17.84
CA THR A 5 15.06 14.78 18.33
C THR A 5 13.83 14.41 17.48
N SER A 6 13.29 13.21 17.73
CA SER A 6 11.87 13.06 18.10
C SER A 6 11.77 12.00 19.20
N LYS A 7 10.91 12.23 20.21
CA LYS A 7 10.74 11.36 21.39
C LYS A 7 9.70 10.25 21.20
N ASP A 8 9.34 9.93 19.95
CA ASP A 8 8.52 8.77 19.59
C ASP A 8 9.03 8.15 18.27
N PRO A 9 9.83 7.07 18.31
CA PRO A 9 10.29 6.36 17.12
C PRO A 9 9.26 5.35 16.58
N ALA A 10 7.99 5.52 16.90
CA ALA A 10 6.98 4.46 16.88
C ALA A 10 6.07 4.47 15.63
N LEU A 11 6.60 4.32 14.41
CA LEU A 11 5.71 4.17 13.22
C LEU A 11 6.14 3.15 12.14
N PHE A 12 7.15 2.29 12.39
CA PHE A 12 7.74 1.48 11.32
C PHE A 12 7.98 0.01 11.71
N MET A 13 7.06 -0.90 11.36
CA MET A 13 7.33 -2.32 11.18
C MET A 13 7.51 -2.68 9.69
N PRO A 14 8.67 -3.17 9.24
CA PRO A 14 8.81 -3.64 7.86
C PRO A 14 7.87 -4.83 7.62
N SER A 15 6.86 -4.64 6.77
CA SER A 15 6.12 -5.75 6.16
C SER A 15 7.11 -6.53 5.30
N HIS A 16 7.19 -7.84 5.49
CA HIS A 16 8.08 -8.67 4.68
C HIS A 16 7.61 -8.59 3.22
N ARG A 17 8.53 -8.19 2.32
CA ARG A 17 8.24 -7.90 0.91
C ARG A 17 7.53 -9.03 0.18
N ALA A 18 7.76 -10.29 0.56
CA ALA A 18 7.01 -11.42 0.02
C ALA A 18 5.49 -11.25 0.21
N HIS A 19 5.01 -10.72 1.33
CA HIS A 19 3.57 -10.55 1.55
C HIS A 19 3.00 -9.38 0.75
N ILE A 20 3.72 -8.24 0.66
CA ILE A 20 3.35 -7.11 -0.20
C ILE A 20 3.26 -7.60 -1.66
N ARG A 21 4.27 -8.34 -2.10
CA ARG A 21 4.37 -8.92 -3.44
C ARG A 21 3.29 -9.94 -3.73
N TRP A 22 2.98 -10.85 -2.82
CA TRP A 22 1.91 -11.85 -3.01
C TRP A 22 0.52 -11.21 -3.03
N PHE A 23 0.29 -10.18 -2.21
CA PHE A 23 -0.94 -9.40 -2.24
C PHE A 23 -1.17 -8.76 -3.62
N TYR A 24 -0.11 -8.22 -4.22
CA TYR A 24 -0.18 -7.57 -5.52
C TYR A 24 -0.16 -8.55 -6.71
N ALA A 25 0.75 -9.53 -6.72
CA ALA A 25 1.09 -10.32 -7.90
C ALA A 25 0.02 -11.36 -8.25
N ASP A 26 -0.58 -11.99 -7.24
CA ASP A 26 -1.49 -13.10 -7.50
C ASP A 26 -2.94 -12.68 -7.65
N TYR A 27 -3.39 -11.61 -7.00
CA TYR A 27 -4.82 -11.27 -7.03
C TYR A 27 -5.10 -10.06 -7.89
N THR A 28 -4.37 -8.98 -7.64
CA THR A 28 -4.64 -7.70 -8.29
C THR A 28 -4.31 -7.77 -9.78
N GLN A 29 -3.09 -8.19 -10.11
CA GLN A 29 -2.67 -8.34 -11.51
C GLN A 29 -3.47 -9.44 -12.23
N GLN A 30 -3.76 -10.58 -11.58
CA GLN A 30 -4.59 -11.63 -12.18
C GLN A 30 -6.08 -11.26 -12.31
N ALA A 31 -6.54 -10.22 -11.61
CA ALA A 31 -7.88 -9.65 -11.76
C ALA A 31 -7.95 -8.52 -12.81
N ASN A 32 -6.89 -8.33 -13.62
CA ASN A 32 -6.76 -7.26 -14.59
C ASN A 32 -6.76 -5.84 -14.00
N ILE A 33 -6.32 -5.71 -12.75
CA ILE A 33 -6.12 -4.41 -12.14
C ILE A 33 -4.66 -4.03 -12.40
N ASN A 34 -4.46 -2.94 -13.13
CA ASN A 34 -3.14 -2.46 -13.54
C ASN A 34 -2.64 -1.28 -12.70
N MET A 35 -3.47 -0.77 -11.81
CA MET A 35 -3.18 0.41 -11.01
C MET A 35 -3.73 0.28 -9.60
N LEU A 36 -2.96 0.74 -8.62
CA LEU A 36 -3.30 0.67 -7.20
C LEU A 36 -3.26 2.03 -6.55
N ARG A 37 -4.18 2.24 -5.63
CA ARG A 37 -4.12 3.35 -4.71
C ARG A 37 -3.43 2.92 -3.42
N TRP A 38 -2.47 3.72 -2.98
CA TRP A 38 -1.68 3.45 -1.78
C TRP A 38 -1.60 4.69 -0.87
N TYR A 39 -1.77 4.49 0.44
CA TYR A 39 -1.46 5.50 1.45
C TYR A 39 -0.11 5.15 2.09
N PRO A 40 0.87 6.07 2.07
CA PRO A 40 2.13 5.96 2.77
C PRO A 40 1.96 6.14 4.29
N ASP A 41 0.72 6.21 4.80
CA ASP A 41 0.41 6.14 6.22
C ASP A 41 0.88 4.80 6.80
N GLY A 42 2.06 4.82 7.41
CA GLY A 42 2.64 3.69 8.13
C GLY A 42 3.81 3.00 7.41
N THR A 43 3.96 1.72 7.72
CA THR A 43 5.27 1.10 7.99
C THR A 43 6.03 0.55 6.77
N SER A 44 5.57 0.79 5.55
CA SER A 44 6.04 0.05 4.36
C SER A 44 6.57 0.93 3.23
N TYR A 45 6.93 2.17 3.58
CA TYR A 45 7.58 3.15 2.73
C TYR A 45 9.11 2.92 2.71
N PRO A 46 9.81 2.85 1.56
CA PRO A 46 9.36 2.96 0.16
C PRO A 46 9.09 1.61 -0.55
N SER A 47 9.17 0.48 0.17
CA SER A 47 9.14 -0.88 -0.40
C SER A 47 7.92 -1.21 -1.26
N PHE A 48 6.79 -0.50 -1.09
CA PHE A 48 5.60 -0.66 -1.93
C PHE A 48 5.83 -0.22 -3.38
N ALA A 49 6.48 0.92 -3.60
CA ALA A 49 6.76 1.43 -4.94
C ALA A 49 7.76 0.55 -5.69
N ASP A 50 8.77 0.06 -4.96
CA ASP A 50 9.72 -0.95 -5.45
C ASP A 50 9.03 -2.22 -5.97
N VAL A 51 8.04 -2.74 -5.24
CA VAL A 51 7.28 -3.93 -5.66
C VAL A 51 6.41 -3.63 -6.88
N ALA A 52 5.78 -2.45 -6.92
CA ALA A 52 4.97 -2.07 -8.08
C ALA A 52 5.80 -1.88 -9.34
N ASP A 53 6.98 -1.25 -9.24
CA ASP A 53 7.94 -1.11 -10.34
C ASP A 53 8.31 -2.46 -10.94
N GLU A 54 8.68 -3.41 -10.06
CA GLU A 54 9.07 -4.76 -10.46
C GLU A 54 7.94 -5.49 -11.20
N MET A 55 6.72 -5.34 -10.68
CA MET A 55 5.57 -6.06 -11.20
C MET A 55 4.94 -5.42 -12.44
N GLY A 56 5.41 -4.23 -12.83
CA GLY A 56 4.78 -3.45 -13.89
C GLY A 56 3.38 -2.98 -13.52
N MET A 57 3.17 -2.63 -12.24
CA MET A 57 1.93 -2.06 -11.75
C MET A 57 2.06 -0.56 -11.61
N LEU A 58 0.97 0.16 -11.90
CA LEU A 58 0.90 1.59 -11.66
C LEU A 58 0.45 1.86 -10.22
N LEU A 59 0.96 2.94 -9.63
CA LEU A 59 0.59 3.43 -8.31
C LEU A 59 0.05 4.84 -8.40
N LYS A 60 -0.96 5.10 -7.56
CA LYS A 60 -1.38 6.42 -7.12
C LYS A 60 -1.11 6.52 -5.63
N THR A 61 -0.27 7.47 -5.23
CA THR A 61 0.06 7.64 -3.82
C THR A 61 -0.81 8.73 -3.21
N SER A 62 -1.47 8.46 -2.10
CA SER A 62 -2.22 9.46 -1.32
C SER A 62 -1.32 10.07 -0.26
N ALA A 63 -1.46 11.33 0.13
CA ALA A 63 -0.78 11.86 1.30
C ALA A 63 -1.47 11.38 2.58
N SER A 64 -0.77 11.45 3.73
CA SER A 64 -1.30 11.01 5.03
C SER A 64 -2.65 11.63 5.35
N PHE A 65 -3.67 10.80 5.50
CA PHE A 65 -5.03 11.26 5.74
C PHE A 65 -5.15 11.99 7.10
N GLU A 66 -4.50 11.46 8.13
CA GLU A 66 -4.63 11.98 9.50
C GLU A 66 -3.96 13.34 9.68
N ILE A 67 -2.75 13.51 9.14
CA ILE A 67 -2.01 14.78 9.20
C ILE A 67 -2.77 15.86 8.42
N LEU A 68 -3.27 15.50 7.24
CA LEU A 68 -4.05 16.41 6.40
C LEU A 68 -5.34 16.86 7.10
N THR A 69 -6.13 15.93 7.63
CA THR A 69 -7.42 16.26 8.26
C THR A 69 -7.25 17.17 9.47
N GLN A 70 -6.24 16.91 10.32
CA GLN A 70 -6.01 17.70 11.52
C GLN A 70 -5.58 19.15 11.21
N ARG A 71 -4.86 19.37 10.10
CA ARG A 71 -4.22 20.65 9.80
C ARG A 71 -4.93 21.46 8.72
N LEU A 72 -5.61 20.80 7.77
CA LEU A 72 -6.45 21.45 6.76
C LEU A 72 -7.76 22.00 7.32
N TRP A 73 -8.13 21.59 8.54
CA TRP A 73 -9.31 22.07 9.26
C TRP A 73 -8.91 22.84 10.52
N CYS A 74 -7.76 23.51 10.51
CA CYS A 74 -7.30 24.34 11.62
C CYS A 74 -7.87 25.77 11.54
N TRP A 75 -8.27 26.28 12.70
CA TRP A 75 -8.88 27.60 12.88
C TRP A 75 -8.24 28.33 14.06
N ASP A 76 -8.17 29.66 14.00
CA ASP A 76 -7.81 30.47 15.16
C ASP A 76 -8.98 30.56 16.15
N GLU A 77 -8.74 31.20 17.30
CA GLU A 77 -9.77 31.42 18.33
C GLU A 77 -10.95 32.28 17.84
N GLN A 78 -10.78 32.98 16.72
CA GLN A 78 -11.77 33.83 16.08
C GLN A 78 -12.53 33.10 14.95
N GLY A 79 -12.22 31.82 14.70
CA GLY A 79 -12.85 31.01 13.66
C GLY A 79 -12.34 31.31 12.24
N ASN A 80 -11.22 32.01 12.09
CA ASN A 80 -10.59 32.21 10.79
C ASN A 80 -9.75 30.99 10.41
N TYR A 81 -9.75 30.69 9.12
CA TYR A 81 -8.92 29.62 8.57
C TYR A 81 -7.42 29.89 8.77
N LEU A 82 -6.70 28.92 9.33
CA LEU A 82 -5.25 29.02 9.51
C LEU A 82 -4.50 28.50 8.29
N GLU A 83 -4.34 29.34 7.27
CA GLU A 83 -3.63 28.98 6.04
C GLU A 83 -2.19 28.49 6.28
N SER A 84 -1.51 29.04 7.29
CA SER A 84 -0.15 28.62 7.66
C SER A 84 -0.06 27.14 8.09
N GLU A 85 -1.15 26.53 8.56
CA GLU A 85 -1.17 25.12 8.91
C GLU A 85 -1.22 24.23 7.66
N ALA A 86 -1.94 24.64 6.62
CA ALA A 86 -1.96 23.95 5.33
C ALA A 86 -0.57 23.95 4.66
N ASP A 87 0.16 25.08 4.77
CA ASP A 87 1.52 25.18 4.22
C ASP A 87 2.50 24.20 4.89
N LYS A 88 2.42 24.04 6.22
CA LYS A 88 3.25 23.06 6.96
C LYS A 88 3.00 21.63 6.51
N VAL A 89 1.74 21.29 6.23
CA VAL A 89 1.42 19.94 5.70
C VAL A 89 2.01 19.76 4.32
N MET A 90 1.98 20.79 3.49
CA MET A 90 2.52 20.69 2.14
C MET A 90 4.03 20.39 2.15
N ASP A 91 4.80 21.03 3.02
CA ASP A 91 6.24 20.73 3.15
C ASP A 91 6.48 19.25 3.48
N TRP A 92 5.65 18.69 4.37
CA TRP A 92 5.71 17.26 4.71
C TRP A 92 5.32 16.35 3.53
N VAL A 93 4.30 16.74 2.75
CA VAL A 93 3.91 16.03 1.52
C VAL A 93 5.03 16.06 0.49
N LEU A 94 5.65 17.22 0.26
CA LEU A 94 6.76 17.36 -0.70
C LEU A 94 7.95 16.47 -0.36
N VAL A 95 8.26 16.31 0.93
CA VAL A 95 9.30 15.37 1.38
C VAL A 95 8.97 13.93 0.95
N GLN A 96 7.71 13.49 1.09
CA GLN A 96 7.32 12.16 0.61
C GLN A 96 7.36 12.03 -0.91
N LEU A 97 6.95 13.08 -1.63
CA LEU A 97 7.04 13.07 -3.08
C LEU A 97 8.50 12.96 -3.54
N ASP A 98 9.42 13.64 -2.86
CA ASP A 98 10.86 13.64 -3.18
C ASP A 98 11.51 12.26 -3.09
N TYR A 99 11.21 11.54 -2.02
CA TYR A 99 11.66 10.16 -1.82
C TYR A 99 11.08 9.20 -2.87
N LEU A 100 9.92 9.51 -3.46
CA LEU A 100 9.20 8.61 -4.35
C LEU A 100 9.30 8.95 -5.84
N LYS A 101 9.67 10.18 -6.20
CA LYS A 101 9.60 10.70 -7.59
C LYS A 101 10.36 9.89 -8.65
N ASN A 102 11.33 9.08 -8.23
CA ASN A 102 12.13 8.25 -9.13
C ASN A 102 11.49 6.88 -9.43
N HIS A 103 10.39 6.52 -8.77
CA HIS A 103 9.67 5.28 -9.07
C HIS A 103 8.79 5.44 -10.32
N PRO A 104 9.05 4.68 -11.40
CA PRO A 104 8.24 4.75 -12.62
C PRO A 104 6.83 4.18 -12.46
N SER A 105 6.58 3.31 -11.47
CA SER A 105 5.23 2.82 -11.15
C SER A 105 4.31 3.94 -10.71
N ILE A 106 4.82 4.98 -10.05
CA ILE A 106 3.99 6.09 -9.61
C ILE A 106 3.58 6.90 -10.82
N ALA A 107 2.29 6.86 -11.13
CA ALA A 107 1.71 7.56 -12.27
C ALA A 107 0.89 8.78 -11.86
N MET A 108 0.45 8.84 -10.59
CA MET A 108 -0.33 9.96 -10.05
C MET A 108 0.05 10.24 -8.60
N TRP A 109 0.08 11.53 -8.26
CA TRP A 109 0.08 12.01 -6.90
C TRP A 109 -1.36 12.19 -6.40
N SER A 110 -1.54 12.23 -5.08
CA SER A 110 -2.80 12.57 -4.46
C SER A 110 -2.49 13.27 -3.14
N THR A 111 -2.41 14.60 -3.13
CA THR A 111 -2.10 15.37 -1.92
C THR A 111 -3.26 15.46 -0.93
N SER A 112 -4.35 14.74 -1.17
CA SER A 112 -5.54 14.70 -0.33
C SER A 112 -6.14 13.30 -0.28
N ASN A 113 -6.87 13.00 0.79
CA ASN A 113 -7.95 12.02 0.80
C ASN A 113 -9.11 12.59 1.62
N GLU A 114 -10.35 12.47 1.13
CA GLU A 114 -11.61 12.75 1.86
C GLU A 114 -11.70 14.07 2.65
N ASN A 115 -10.83 15.05 2.38
CA ASN A 115 -10.81 16.34 3.05
C ASN A 115 -11.96 17.27 2.61
N PHE A 116 -12.75 16.86 1.62
CA PHE A 116 -13.94 17.60 1.17
C PHE A 116 -15.06 16.65 0.69
N THR A 117 -15.41 15.68 1.54
CA THR A 117 -16.47 14.71 1.26
C THR A 117 -17.85 15.26 1.65
N VAL A 118 -18.56 15.89 0.71
CA VAL A 118 -19.88 16.50 0.95
C VAL A 118 -20.85 16.09 -0.16
N ARG A 119 -22.04 15.60 0.20
CA ARG A 119 -23.12 15.24 -0.76
C ARG A 119 -24.21 16.29 -0.92
N SER A 120 -24.06 17.44 -0.26
CA SER A 120 -24.99 18.56 -0.37
C SER A 120 -24.82 19.29 -1.70
N LYS A 121 -25.95 19.58 -2.36
CA LYS A 121 -26.03 20.42 -3.58
C LYS A 121 -26.22 21.91 -3.27
N GLU A 122 -26.29 22.28 -2.00
CA GLU A 122 -26.38 23.68 -1.60
C GLU A 122 -25.10 24.42 -1.98
N PRO A 123 -25.17 25.72 -2.32
CA PRO A 123 -23.99 26.51 -2.64
C PRO A 123 -22.88 26.36 -1.60
N ALA A 124 -21.61 26.33 -2.06
CA ALA A 124 -20.48 26.26 -1.16
C ALA A 124 -20.45 27.49 -0.23
N THR A 125 -20.34 27.25 1.07
CA THR A 125 -20.12 28.30 2.08
C THR A 125 -18.76 28.96 1.87
N LYS A 126 -18.54 30.11 2.50
CA LYS A 126 -17.22 30.77 2.50
C LYS A 126 -16.11 29.81 2.98
N LEU A 127 -16.41 29.06 4.04
CA LEU A 127 -15.51 28.08 4.64
C LEU A 127 -15.08 26.99 3.66
N GLU A 128 -16.07 26.38 3.00
CA GLU A 128 -15.85 25.30 2.04
C GLU A 128 -14.98 25.78 0.86
N LYS A 129 -15.18 27.02 0.42
CA LYS A 129 -14.35 27.64 -0.63
C LYS A 129 -12.91 27.87 -0.19
N GLU A 130 -12.69 28.27 1.06
CA GLU A 130 -11.34 28.48 1.62
C GLU A 130 -10.57 27.15 1.71
N ILE A 131 -11.22 26.09 2.21
CA ILE A 131 -10.67 24.73 2.29
C ILE A 131 -10.32 24.23 0.88
N VAL A 132 -11.26 24.30 -0.06
CA VAL A 132 -11.03 23.88 -1.45
C VAL A 132 -9.88 24.66 -2.08
N SER A 133 -9.81 25.97 -1.84
CA SER A 133 -8.70 26.77 -2.35
C SER A 133 -7.35 26.33 -1.78
N ALA A 134 -7.28 25.96 -0.49
CA ALA A 134 -6.06 25.43 0.11
C ALA A 134 -5.64 24.10 -0.51
N MET A 135 -6.59 23.17 -0.69
CA MET A 135 -6.34 21.89 -1.33
C MET A 135 -5.84 22.04 -2.78
N LEU A 136 -6.45 22.97 -3.54
CA LEU A 136 -6.02 23.27 -4.91
C LEU A 136 -4.64 23.92 -4.97
N ARG A 137 -4.25 24.72 -3.96
CA ARG A 137 -2.87 25.23 -3.85
C ARG A 137 -1.87 24.12 -3.56
N MET A 138 -2.24 23.13 -2.74
CA MET A 138 -1.38 21.96 -2.50
C MET A 138 -1.16 21.16 -3.78
N SER A 139 -2.25 20.94 -4.54
CA SER A 139 -2.21 20.30 -5.85
C SER A 139 -1.25 21.04 -6.81
N GLU A 140 -1.39 22.36 -6.89
CA GLU A 140 -0.51 23.21 -7.71
C GLU A 140 0.96 23.13 -7.27
N LYS A 141 1.24 23.10 -5.96
CA LYS A 141 2.59 22.95 -5.42
C LYS A 141 3.19 21.57 -5.77
N ALA A 142 2.41 20.49 -5.66
CA ALA A 142 2.84 19.16 -6.08
C ALA A 142 3.14 19.10 -7.59
N GLN A 143 2.29 19.71 -8.42
CA GLN A 143 2.49 19.79 -9.87
C GLN A 143 3.74 20.61 -10.24
N LYS A 144 4.05 21.68 -9.50
CA LYS A 144 5.29 22.46 -9.70
C LYS A 144 6.52 21.66 -9.28
N PHE A 145 6.40 20.88 -8.21
CA PHE A 145 7.48 20.03 -7.71
C PHE A 145 7.82 18.89 -8.68
N ASP A 146 6.80 18.21 -9.19
CA ASP A 146 6.93 17.13 -10.16
C ASP A 146 5.91 17.30 -11.29
N PRO A 147 6.28 17.98 -12.39
CA PRO A 147 5.36 18.23 -13.49
C PRO A 147 5.09 16.98 -14.35
N THR A 148 5.78 15.86 -14.09
CA THR A 148 5.66 14.65 -14.90
C THR A 148 4.44 13.79 -14.54
N ARG A 149 3.80 14.10 -13.41
CA ARG A 149 2.66 13.36 -12.87
C ARG A 149 1.57 14.34 -12.50
N VAL A 150 0.32 13.92 -12.68
CA VAL A 150 -0.84 14.71 -12.24
C VAL A 150 -1.09 14.48 -10.76
N ASP A 151 -1.59 15.51 -10.08
CA ASP A 151 -2.17 15.38 -8.76
C ASP A 151 -3.68 15.14 -8.83
N HIS A 152 -4.13 14.20 -8.02
CA HIS A 152 -5.48 13.71 -7.94
C HIS A 152 -6.01 13.98 -6.53
N LEU A 153 -6.82 15.02 -6.35
CA LEU A 153 -7.41 15.35 -5.05
C LEU A 153 -8.48 14.33 -4.65
N GLN A 154 -8.07 13.26 -3.99
CA GLN A 154 -8.97 12.16 -3.71
C GLN A 154 -9.99 12.46 -2.61
N GLY A 155 -11.19 11.88 -2.74
CA GLY A 155 -12.29 12.08 -1.79
C GLY A 155 -12.80 13.50 -1.76
N THR A 156 -12.77 14.17 -2.91
CA THR A 156 -13.25 15.54 -3.04
C THR A 156 -14.54 15.61 -3.84
N ASN A 157 -15.41 14.61 -3.69
CA ASN A 157 -16.72 14.59 -4.35
C ASN A 157 -17.58 15.83 -4.00
N GLY A 158 -17.28 16.54 -2.91
CA GLY A 158 -17.85 17.87 -2.65
C GLY A 158 -17.61 18.87 -3.78
N LEU A 159 -16.47 18.80 -4.49
CA LEU A 159 -16.22 19.65 -5.68
C LEU A 159 -17.28 19.41 -6.76
N ILE A 160 -17.70 18.16 -6.93
CA ILE A 160 -18.75 17.78 -7.88
C ILE A 160 -20.10 18.35 -7.44
N TYR A 161 -20.54 18.04 -6.21
CA TYR A 161 -21.89 18.41 -5.75
C TYR A 161 -22.06 19.92 -5.55
N LYS A 162 -20.98 20.63 -5.24
CA LYS A 162 -20.97 22.08 -5.04
C LYS A 162 -20.67 22.89 -6.32
N GLY A 163 -20.44 22.22 -7.46
CA GLY A 163 -20.16 22.89 -8.74
C GLY A 163 -18.83 23.64 -8.76
N MET A 164 -17.78 23.07 -8.13
CA MET A 164 -16.45 23.67 -8.02
C MET A 164 -15.38 22.93 -8.85
N THR A 165 -15.80 22.22 -9.90
CA THR A 165 -14.90 21.42 -10.75
C THR A 165 -14.18 22.25 -11.84
N ASP A 166 -14.66 23.46 -12.12
CA ASP A 166 -14.13 24.34 -13.19
C ASP A 166 -12.79 25.01 -12.83
N ASP A 167 -12.31 24.92 -11.58
CA ASP A 167 -11.06 25.56 -11.17
C ASP A 167 -9.86 25.01 -11.95
N PRO A 168 -9.06 25.82 -12.66
CA PRO A 168 -8.00 25.33 -13.53
C PRO A 168 -6.87 24.59 -12.81
N ARG A 169 -6.74 24.75 -11.48
CA ARG A 169 -5.77 24.01 -10.66
C ARG A 169 -6.18 22.55 -10.46
N LEU A 170 -7.48 22.22 -10.59
CA LEU A 170 -7.97 20.86 -10.49
C LEU A 170 -7.65 20.10 -11.79
N GLN A 171 -6.77 19.10 -11.72
CA GLN A 171 -6.34 18.32 -12.88
C GLN A 171 -7.22 17.11 -13.17
N VAL A 172 -7.76 16.46 -12.13
CA VAL A 172 -8.64 15.29 -12.24
C VAL A 172 -9.86 15.49 -11.33
N VAL A 173 -11.06 15.24 -11.86
CA VAL A 173 -12.30 15.27 -11.08
C VAL A 173 -12.52 13.90 -10.46
N ASP A 174 -12.46 13.82 -9.13
CA ASP A 174 -12.63 12.58 -8.39
C ASP A 174 -14.05 12.41 -7.84
N GLY A 175 -14.63 11.25 -8.13
CA GLY A 175 -15.90 10.78 -7.59
C GLY A 175 -15.62 9.70 -6.56
N HIS A 176 -15.93 10.00 -5.30
CA HIS A 176 -15.72 9.07 -4.21
C HIS A 176 -17.09 8.60 -3.71
N TYR A 177 -17.40 7.31 -3.91
CA TYR A 177 -18.69 6.70 -3.59
C TYR A 177 -19.90 7.38 -4.25
N VAL A 178 -19.73 7.90 -5.46
CA VAL A 178 -20.79 8.67 -6.13
C VAL A 178 -21.83 7.77 -6.81
N GLU A 179 -22.99 8.35 -7.13
CA GLU A 179 -24.00 7.70 -7.94
C GLU A 179 -23.54 7.50 -9.39
N LEU A 180 -24.11 6.52 -10.10
CA LEU A 180 -23.71 6.18 -11.47
C LEU A 180 -23.88 7.35 -12.45
N ASP A 181 -24.91 8.17 -12.24
CA ASP A 181 -25.24 9.29 -13.12
C ASP A 181 -24.27 10.49 -12.98
N VAL A 182 -23.44 10.53 -11.93
CA VAL A 182 -22.50 11.63 -11.69
C VAL A 182 -21.52 11.81 -12.85
N PHE A 183 -21.06 10.71 -13.45
CA PHE A 183 -20.14 10.72 -14.58
C PHE A 183 -20.82 10.52 -15.94
N LYS A 184 -22.15 10.51 -15.99
CA LYS A 184 -22.85 10.51 -17.29
C LYS A 184 -22.43 11.78 -18.06
N ASP A 185 -21.92 11.58 -19.27
CA ASP A 185 -21.43 12.65 -20.13
C ASP A 185 -20.29 13.50 -19.51
N TRP A 186 -19.44 12.87 -18.69
CA TRP A 186 -18.38 13.54 -17.93
C TRP A 186 -17.46 14.41 -18.81
N LYS A 187 -17.18 13.99 -20.04
CA LYS A 187 -16.31 14.73 -20.98
C LYS A 187 -16.84 16.14 -21.26
N ASN A 188 -18.14 16.26 -21.53
CA ASN A 188 -18.78 17.56 -21.77
C ASN A 188 -19.08 18.29 -20.46
N LYS A 189 -19.46 17.55 -19.41
CA LYS A 189 -19.85 18.11 -18.12
C LYS A 189 -18.70 18.78 -17.36
N TYR A 190 -17.50 18.19 -17.39
CA TYR A 190 -16.37 18.65 -16.59
C TYR A 190 -15.18 19.13 -17.43
N GLY A 191 -15.09 18.74 -18.71
CA GLY A 191 -13.97 19.12 -19.58
C GLY A 191 -12.59 18.65 -19.10
N LYS A 192 -12.54 17.70 -18.16
CA LYS A 192 -11.32 17.22 -17.48
C LYS A 192 -11.37 15.71 -17.30
N PRO A 193 -10.22 15.02 -17.21
CA PRO A 193 -10.18 13.63 -16.79
C PRO A 193 -10.97 13.42 -15.49
N CYS A 194 -11.77 12.37 -15.45
CA CYS A 194 -12.52 11.97 -14.27
C CYS A 194 -12.03 10.61 -13.79
N SER A 195 -12.15 10.36 -12.48
CA SER A 195 -11.89 9.05 -11.89
C SER A 195 -12.87 8.76 -10.77
N GLU A 196 -13.12 7.48 -10.51
CA GLU A 196 -13.87 7.03 -9.34
C GLU A 196 -12.88 6.55 -8.28
N GLY A 197 -12.47 7.42 -7.36
CA GLY A 197 -11.40 7.21 -6.40
C GLY A 197 -11.60 6.07 -5.41
N GLU A 198 -12.86 5.80 -5.03
CA GLU A 198 -13.22 4.55 -4.35
C GLU A 198 -14.66 4.13 -4.67
N ILE A 199 -14.83 2.82 -4.85
CA ILE A 199 -16.14 2.18 -4.92
C ILE A 199 -16.33 1.36 -3.65
N SER A 200 -17.46 1.58 -2.96
CA SER A 200 -17.87 0.72 -1.87
C SER A 200 -18.51 -0.55 -2.44
N LEU A 201 -18.34 -1.70 -1.78
CA LEU A 201 -19.08 -2.96 -2.04
C LEU A 201 -20.60 -2.83 -1.77
N GLY A 202 -21.11 -1.60 -1.64
CA GLY A 202 -22.33 -1.23 -0.97
C GLY A 202 -22.10 -1.14 0.54
N GLY A 203 -22.72 -0.14 1.19
CA GLY A 203 -22.77 -0.10 2.67
C GLY A 203 -23.26 -1.42 3.28
N ASP A 204 -24.06 -2.16 2.52
CA ASP A 204 -24.56 -3.51 2.81
C ASP A 204 -23.49 -4.58 3.04
N PHE A 205 -22.29 -4.45 2.44
CA PHE A 205 -21.26 -5.46 2.62
C PHE A 205 -20.27 -5.08 3.73
N ALA A 206 -19.73 -3.86 3.73
CA ALA A 206 -18.70 -3.50 4.70
C ALA A 206 -19.29 -3.27 6.10
N TRP A 207 -20.36 -2.49 6.24
CA TRP A 207 -20.87 -2.06 7.54
C TRP A 207 -22.06 -2.92 8.02
N THR A 208 -22.92 -3.35 7.10
CA THR A 208 -24.10 -4.15 7.46
C THR A 208 -23.76 -5.61 7.76
N TYR A 209 -22.84 -6.23 7.00
CA TYR A 209 -22.42 -7.61 7.32
C TYR A 209 -21.73 -7.71 8.68
N GLN A 210 -20.88 -6.75 9.06
CA GLN A 210 -20.22 -6.74 10.37
C GLN A 210 -21.23 -6.84 11.52
N ASN A 211 -22.27 -5.99 11.47
CA ASN A 211 -23.32 -6.00 12.48
C ASN A 211 -24.15 -7.30 12.43
N GLU A 212 -24.46 -7.81 11.23
CA GLU A 212 -25.21 -9.07 11.05
C GLU A 212 -24.42 -10.31 11.50
N ALA A 213 -23.11 -10.32 11.27
CA ALA A 213 -22.21 -11.40 11.63
C ALA A 213 -21.95 -11.41 13.13
N LEU A 214 -21.67 -10.25 13.73
CA LEU A 214 -21.57 -10.08 15.18
C LEU A 214 -22.88 -10.50 15.87
N ALA A 215 -24.04 -10.12 15.33
CA ALA A 215 -25.33 -10.56 15.85
C ALA A 215 -25.48 -12.09 15.75
N SER A 216 -25.10 -12.70 14.62
CA SER A 216 -25.17 -14.15 14.44
C SER A 216 -24.26 -14.89 15.43
N ILE A 217 -23.05 -14.38 15.67
CA ILE A 217 -22.11 -14.92 16.66
C ILE A 217 -22.69 -14.81 18.08
N ASN A 218 -23.27 -13.66 18.44
CA ASN A 218 -23.91 -13.44 19.74
C ASN A 218 -25.11 -14.38 19.98
N GLU A 219 -25.75 -14.84 18.91
CA GLU A 219 -26.82 -15.84 18.92
C GLU A 219 -26.31 -17.29 18.90
N GLY A 220 -24.99 -17.52 18.89
CA GLY A 220 -24.38 -18.85 18.77
C GLY A 220 -24.54 -19.49 17.38
N LYS A 221 -24.78 -18.69 16.34
CA LYS A 221 -24.96 -19.14 14.95
C LYS A 221 -23.71 -18.88 14.12
N ASP A 222 -23.49 -19.74 13.12
CA ASP A 222 -22.40 -19.57 12.15
C ASP A 222 -22.75 -18.46 11.12
N PRO A 223 -21.99 -17.35 11.04
CA PRO A 223 -22.24 -16.28 10.07
C PRO A 223 -21.79 -16.62 8.65
N THR A 224 -21.09 -17.75 8.44
CA THR A 224 -20.40 -18.10 7.19
C THR A 224 -21.32 -18.13 5.97
N GLU A 225 -22.54 -18.67 6.07
CA GLU A 225 -23.46 -18.70 4.93
C GLU A 225 -23.91 -17.29 4.51
N LYS A 226 -24.27 -16.44 5.48
CA LYS A 226 -24.66 -15.05 5.24
C LYS A 226 -23.52 -14.26 4.62
N PHE A 227 -22.30 -14.52 5.08
CA PHE A 227 -21.08 -13.93 4.53
C PHE A 227 -20.97 -14.16 3.03
N TRP A 228 -21.00 -15.42 2.58
CA TRP A 228 -20.85 -15.74 1.17
C TRP A 228 -21.92 -15.11 0.31
N ARG A 229 -23.18 -15.11 0.78
CA ARG A 229 -24.28 -14.47 0.06
C ARG A 229 -24.06 -12.97 -0.10
N ARG A 230 -23.67 -12.28 0.98
CA ARG A 230 -23.38 -10.84 0.97
C ARG A 230 -22.17 -10.52 0.09
N LEU A 231 -21.12 -11.35 0.14
CA LEU A 231 -19.90 -11.18 -0.66
C LEU A 231 -20.19 -11.29 -2.15
N ASN A 232 -20.94 -12.32 -2.54
CA ASN A 232 -21.36 -12.53 -3.91
C ASN A 232 -22.26 -11.39 -4.41
N SER A 233 -23.07 -10.79 -3.54
CA SER A 233 -23.87 -9.61 -3.89
C SER A 233 -23.01 -8.37 -4.09
N GLY A 234 -22.12 -8.07 -3.14
CA GLY A 234 -21.24 -6.90 -3.21
C GLY A 234 -20.32 -6.94 -4.44
N THR A 235 -19.74 -8.11 -4.72
CA THR A 235 -18.87 -8.30 -5.90
C THR A 235 -19.62 -8.14 -7.22
N LYS A 236 -20.88 -8.62 -7.32
CA LYS A 236 -21.74 -8.35 -8.48
C LYS A 236 -22.03 -6.87 -8.66
N THR A 237 -22.33 -6.14 -7.58
CA THR A 237 -22.55 -4.69 -7.63
C THR A 237 -21.31 -3.96 -8.15
N VAL A 238 -20.13 -4.30 -7.65
CA VAL A 238 -18.87 -3.71 -8.13
C VAL A 238 -18.60 -4.06 -9.58
N ALA A 239 -18.80 -5.31 -9.99
CA ALA A 239 -18.66 -5.73 -11.38
C ALA A 239 -19.60 -4.95 -12.33
N GLN A 240 -20.86 -4.77 -11.95
CA GLN A 240 -21.83 -3.97 -12.70
C GLN A 240 -21.42 -2.50 -12.80
N ARG A 241 -20.92 -1.90 -11.70
CA ARG A 241 -20.38 -0.53 -11.71
C ARG A 241 -19.18 -0.41 -12.66
N ILE A 242 -18.22 -1.32 -12.58
CA ILE A 242 -17.05 -1.35 -13.49
C ILE A 242 -17.51 -1.45 -14.95
N GLN A 243 -18.47 -2.33 -15.26
CA GLN A 243 -19.01 -2.46 -16.62
C GLN A 243 -19.68 -1.17 -17.09
N TYR A 244 -20.46 -0.53 -16.23
CA TYR A 244 -21.08 0.77 -16.53
C TYR A 244 -20.03 1.86 -16.77
N TRP A 245 -19.01 1.97 -15.91
CA TRP A 245 -17.94 2.95 -16.07
C TRP A 245 -17.13 2.73 -17.35
N ARG A 246 -16.87 1.47 -17.71
CA ARG A 246 -16.26 1.12 -19.00
C ARG A 246 -17.13 1.54 -20.19
N SER A 247 -18.46 1.38 -20.10
CA SER A 247 -19.36 1.70 -21.21
C SER A 247 -19.46 3.21 -21.48
N ILE A 248 -19.14 4.05 -20.50
CA ILE A 248 -19.03 5.51 -20.64
C ILE A 248 -17.58 5.99 -20.78
N GLU A 249 -16.63 5.07 -20.97
CA GLU A 249 -15.20 5.34 -21.13
C GLU A 249 -14.62 6.18 -19.99
N LEU A 250 -15.08 5.98 -18.75
CA LEU A 250 -14.52 6.67 -17.58
C LEU A 250 -13.11 6.13 -17.32
N PRO A 251 -12.04 6.95 -17.39
CA PRO A 251 -10.70 6.52 -17.03
C PRO A 251 -10.57 6.37 -15.50
N GLY A 252 -9.58 5.61 -15.03
CA GLY A 252 -9.25 5.56 -13.60
C GLY A 252 -10.40 5.08 -12.70
N ILE A 253 -10.90 3.87 -12.94
CA ILE A 253 -11.86 3.21 -12.03
C ILE A 253 -11.06 2.57 -10.90
N TRP A 254 -11.29 3.01 -9.66
CA TRP A 254 -10.63 2.47 -8.47
C TRP A 254 -11.63 1.65 -7.66
N PRO A 255 -11.88 0.39 -8.03
CA PRO A 255 -12.92 -0.41 -7.40
C PRO A 255 -12.63 -0.74 -5.93
N PHE A 256 -11.38 -0.55 -5.50
CA PHE A 256 -10.94 -0.79 -4.13
C PHE A 256 -9.86 0.22 -3.73
N GLU A 257 -10.07 0.82 -2.57
CA GLU A 257 -8.94 1.16 -1.71
C GLU A 257 -8.23 -0.16 -1.39
N GLY A 258 -6.99 -0.34 -1.86
CA GLY A 258 -6.16 -1.50 -1.52
C GLY A 258 -5.70 -1.47 -0.06
N CYS A 259 -6.55 -1.01 0.85
CA CYS A 259 -6.28 -1.08 2.26
C CYS A 259 -6.25 -2.56 2.64
N MET A 260 -5.16 -2.95 3.30
CA MET A 260 -4.95 -4.25 3.93
C MET A 260 -5.96 -4.55 5.05
N THR A 261 -7.07 -3.81 5.11
CA THR A 261 -8.05 -3.71 6.21
C THR A 261 -9.10 -4.80 6.19
N TYR A 262 -9.31 -5.51 5.08
CA TYR A 262 -10.42 -6.43 4.97
C TYR A 262 -9.97 -7.88 5.01
N HIS A 263 -9.75 -8.43 6.21
CA HIS A 263 -9.86 -9.88 6.38
C HIS A 263 -11.30 -10.21 6.80
N PRO A 264 -12.18 -10.63 5.88
CA PRO A 264 -13.59 -10.85 6.18
C PRO A 264 -13.86 -11.99 7.18
N LEU A 265 -12.83 -12.76 7.52
CA LEU A 265 -12.90 -13.87 8.47
C LEU A 265 -12.25 -13.52 9.82
N MET A 266 -11.91 -12.26 10.09
CA MET A 266 -11.37 -11.88 11.42
C MET A 266 -12.35 -12.19 12.56
N GLU A 267 -13.66 -12.09 12.29
CA GLU A 267 -14.70 -12.32 13.29
C GLU A 267 -14.89 -13.81 13.64
N ILE A 268 -14.40 -14.74 12.81
CA ILE A 268 -14.43 -16.18 13.12
C ILE A 268 -13.18 -16.65 13.88
N TRP A 269 -12.21 -15.77 14.12
CA TRP A 269 -11.03 -16.08 14.92
C TRP A 269 -11.31 -15.81 16.39
N PRO A 270 -11.13 -16.81 17.28
CA PRO A 270 -11.26 -16.60 18.71
C PRO A 270 -10.38 -15.43 19.16
N ASN A 271 -10.98 -14.46 19.87
CA ASN A 271 -10.33 -13.29 20.48
C ASN A 271 -9.96 -12.11 19.56
N VAL A 272 -10.39 -12.11 18.29
CA VAL A 272 -10.21 -10.95 17.40
C VAL A 272 -11.50 -10.13 17.37
N LYS A 273 -11.48 -8.95 17.99
CA LYS A 273 -12.64 -8.03 18.05
C LYS A 273 -12.52 -6.96 16.96
N PHE A 274 -13.51 -6.88 16.07
CA PHE A 274 -13.57 -5.81 15.07
C PHE A 274 -13.94 -4.47 15.73
N GLY A 275 -13.36 -3.37 15.25
CA GLY A 275 -13.58 -2.02 15.79
C GLY A 275 -12.63 -1.61 16.93
N GLN A 276 -11.80 -2.52 17.41
CA GLN A 276 -10.66 -2.20 18.27
C GLN A 276 -9.41 -2.74 17.60
N MET A 277 -8.42 -1.86 17.48
CA MET A 277 -6.98 -2.13 17.60
C MET A 277 -6.56 -3.56 17.28
N THR A 278 -5.77 -3.71 16.21
CA THR A 278 -5.00 -4.92 15.90
C THR A 278 -4.59 -5.64 17.19
N PRO A 279 -4.83 -6.96 17.32
CA PRO A 279 -4.57 -7.68 18.56
C PRO A 279 -3.16 -7.34 19.07
N VAL A 280 -3.03 -7.12 20.38
CA VAL A 280 -1.75 -6.76 21.00
C VAL A 280 -0.72 -7.81 20.60
N VAL A 281 0.21 -7.42 19.74
CA VAL A 281 1.31 -8.27 19.32
C VAL A 281 2.28 -8.33 20.49
N ASN A 282 2.21 -9.39 21.28
CA ASN A 282 3.16 -9.63 22.35
C ASN A 282 4.53 -9.97 21.77
N TRP A 283 5.56 -9.31 22.29
CA TRP A 283 6.95 -9.44 21.88
C TRP A 283 7.52 -10.86 22.16
N PRO A 284 8.43 -11.40 21.33
CA PRO A 284 9.07 -10.80 20.15
C PRO A 284 8.46 -11.17 18.78
N ALA A 285 8.19 -10.13 17.98
CA ALA A 285 7.97 -10.24 16.53
C ALA A 285 9.32 -10.22 15.79
N GLN A 286 9.63 -11.24 14.99
CA GLN A 286 10.97 -11.54 14.45
C GLN A 286 11.43 -10.67 13.25
N SER A 287 11.19 -9.35 13.23
CA SER A 287 11.78 -8.47 12.21
C SER A 287 13.05 -7.77 12.73
N GLY A 288 13.94 -7.35 11.82
CA GLY A 288 15.36 -6.95 12.05
C GLY A 288 15.69 -5.77 12.98
N PRO A 289 16.90 -5.18 12.85
CA PRO A 289 17.63 -4.48 13.92
C PRO A 289 17.16 -3.06 14.29
N ASP A 290 16.11 -2.54 13.67
CA ASP A 290 15.64 -1.17 13.89
C ASP A 290 14.79 -1.02 15.17
N THR A 291 14.77 0.20 15.71
CA THR A 291 14.05 0.57 16.94
C THR A 291 12.54 0.44 16.73
N LYS A 292 11.82 -0.19 17.66
CA LYS A 292 10.37 -0.50 17.55
C LYS A 292 9.63 -0.17 18.84
N PRO A 293 8.36 0.25 18.75
CA PRO A 293 7.53 0.50 19.93
C PRO A 293 7.12 -0.79 20.66
N GLU A 294 6.94 -0.71 21.98
CA GLU A 294 6.52 -1.84 22.85
C GLU A 294 5.07 -2.28 22.63
N SER A 295 4.22 -1.42 22.08
CA SER A 295 2.84 -1.75 21.72
C SER A 295 2.39 -0.89 20.55
N TYR A 296 1.51 -1.45 19.70
CA TYR A 296 0.95 -0.73 18.57
C TYR A 296 -0.54 -0.47 18.80
N VAL A 297 -0.89 0.80 18.83
CA VAL A 297 -2.23 1.31 19.04
C VAL A 297 -2.65 1.95 17.71
N ASN A 298 -3.69 1.45 17.04
CA ASN A 298 -4.20 1.95 15.73
C ASN A 298 -3.41 1.61 14.46
N GLY A 299 -2.56 0.57 14.47
CA GLY A 299 -1.97 0.08 13.23
C GLY A 299 -2.99 -0.64 12.37
N ARG A 300 -3.80 0.09 11.57
CA ARG A 300 -4.73 -0.45 10.55
C ARG A 300 -4.06 -1.40 9.53
N THR A 301 -2.76 -1.68 9.68
CA THR A 301 -1.86 -2.27 8.70
C THR A 301 -0.77 -3.20 9.27
N SER A 302 -0.72 -3.48 10.58
CA SER A 302 0.48 -4.07 11.21
C SER A 302 0.20 -5.39 11.94
N TYR A 303 0.16 -6.53 11.23
CA TYR A 303 0.19 -7.86 11.86
C TYR A 303 1.63 -8.34 12.10
N ASN A 304 1.82 -9.24 13.06
CA ASN A 304 3.08 -9.97 13.24
C ASN A 304 3.23 -11.05 12.15
N PHE A 305 3.67 -10.64 10.96
CA PHE A 305 3.75 -11.50 9.77
C PHE A 305 4.86 -12.56 9.81
N TRP A 306 5.59 -12.71 10.92
CA TRP A 306 6.60 -13.75 11.14
C TRP A 306 6.09 -14.95 11.94
N ASP A 307 4.82 -14.95 12.33
CA ASP A 307 4.19 -16.15 12.87
C ASP A 307 4.00 -17.17 11.74
N THR A 308 4.73 -18.27 11.79
CA THR A 308 4.59 -19.37 10.83
C THR A 308 3.21 -20.02 10.84
N ASN A 309 2.41 -19.77 11.88
CA ASN A 309 1.01 -20.20 11.98
C ASN A 309 0.02 -19.19 11.36
N SER A 310 0.48 -17.97 11.06
CA SER A 310 -0.33 -17.00 10.34
C SER A 310 -0.40 -17.36 8.86
N PRO A 311 -1.58 -17.27 8.20
CA PRO A 311 -1.70 -17.58 6.78
C PRO A 311 -0.72 -16.73 5.96
N ARG A 312 0.18 -17.39 5.21
CA ARG A 312 1.19 -16.73 4.37
C ARG A 312 0.58 -15.81 3.31
N THR A 313 -0.68 -16.02 3.01
CA THR A 313 -1.52 -15.12 2.21
C THR A 313 -2.86 -15.01 2.89
N MET A 314 -3.37 -13.78 3.03
CA MET A 314 -4.77 -13.58 3.33
C MET A 314 -5.51 -13.67 2.00
N HIS A 315 -6.17 -14.80 1.74
CA HIS A 315 -7.07 -14.94 0.60
C HIS A 315 -8.19 -13.91 0.76
N LEU A 316 -8.07 -12.79 0.03
CA LEU A 316 -9.20 -11.90 -0.14
C LEU A 316 -10.15 -12.56 -1.13
N ARG A 317 -10.95 -13.51 -0.66
CA ARG A 317 -11.94 -14.25 -1.47
C ARG A 317 -12.92 -13.31 -2.21
N THR A 318 -13.01 -12.04 -1.79
CA THR A 318 -13.64 -10.93 -2.53
C THR A 318 -13.05 -10.70 -3.91
N TYR A 319 -11.72 -10.75 -4.05
CA TYR A 319 -11.04 -10.56 -5.34
C TYR A 319 -11.24 -11.76 -6.25
N ASP A 320 -11.25 -12.99 -5.73
CA ASP A 320 -11.53 -14.18 -6.54
C ASP A 320 -12.97 -14.14 -7.08
N ALA A 321 -13.96 -13.87 -6.22
CA ALA A 321 -15.34 -13.72 -6.65
C ALA A 321 -15.52 -12.57 -7.65
N LEU A 322 -14.82 -11.45 -7.48
CA LEU A 322 -14.85 -10.35 -8.45
C LEU A 322 -14.17 -10.74 -9.77
N LYS A 323 -13.00 -11.39 -9.72
CA LYS A 323 -12.26 -11.89 -10.88
C LYS A 323 -13.10 -12.86 -11.71
N ASP A 324 -13.86 -13.74 -11.07
CA ASP A 324 -14.76 -14.68 -11.74
C ASP A 324 -15.87 -13.98 -12.56
N ASN A 325 -16.15 -12.69 -12.29
CA ASN A 325 -17.07 -11.89 -13.12
C ASN A 325 -16.41 -11.39 -14.43
N PHE A 326 -15.09 -11.52 -14.61
CA PHE A 326 -14.35 -11.04 -15.78
C PHE A 326 -13.72 -12.21 -16.56
N LYS A 327 -14.41 -12.68 -17.61
CA LYS A 327 -13.98 -13.82 -18.45
C LYS A 327 -12.80 -13.53 -19.39
N GLU A 328 -12.48 -12.26 -19.62
CA GLU A 328 -11.66 -11.81 -20.77
C GLU A 328 -10.19 -11.52 -20.44
N VAL A 329 -9.70 -11.88 -19.25
CA VAL A 329 -8.40 -11.40 -18.79
C VAL A 329 -7.30 -12.41 -19.14
N PRO A 330 -6.33 -12.07 -20.00
CA PRO A 330 -5.11 -12.84 -20.14
C PRO A 330 -4.38 -12.82 -18.81
N LYS A 331 -4.16 -13.99 -18.21
CA LYS A 331 -3.38 -14.09 -16.98
C LYS A 331 -1.95 -13.64 -17.30
N LEU A 332 -1.53 -12.51 -16.76
CA LEU A 332 -0.13 -12.11 -16.82
C LEU A 332 0.68 -13.17 -16.06
N GLN A 333 1.71 -13.71 -16.72
CA GLN A 333 2.68 -14.56 -16.04
C GLN A 333 3.47 -13.65 -15.10
N PRO A 334 3.40 -13.85 -13.78
CA PRO A 334 4.12 -12.98 -12.86
C PRO A 334 5.62 -13.08 -13.16
N LYS A 335 6.22 -11.93 -13.51
CA LYS A 335 7.67 -11.83 -13.71
C LYS A 335 8.29 -11.49 -12.38
N PHE A 336 8.77 -12.53 -11.71
CA PHE A 336 9.46 -12.37 -10.45
C PHE A 336 10.94 -12.01 -10.72
N SER A 337 11.47 -11.01 -10.01
CA SER A 337 12.91 -10.88 -9.76
C SER A 337 13.35 -11.94 -8.76
N PRO A 338 14.52 -12.56 -8.97
CA PRO A 338 14.94 -13.65 -8.13
C PRO A 338 15.46 -13.18 -6.77
N GLU A 339 15.29 -14.05 -5.79
CA GLU A 339 15.67 -13.82 -4.40
C GLU A 339 16.78 -14.79 -4.01
N ILE A 340 17.75 -14.30 -3.25
CA ILE A 340 18.86 -15.10 -2.75
C ILE A 340 18.83 -15.07 -1.23
N ILE A 341 18.94 -16.25 -0.62
CA ILE A 341 19.28 -16.39 0.80
C ILE A 341 20.72 -16.86 0.88
N VAL A 342 21.60 -16.04 1.44
CA VAL A 342 22.95 -16.48 1.80
C VAL A 342 22.91 -16.94 3.25
N GLN A 343 23.08 -18.24 3.48
CA GLN A 343 23.20 -18.80 4.81
C GLN A 343 24.68 -18.89 5.20
N VAL A 344 25.08 -18.15 6.23
CA VAL A 344 26.42 -18.19 6.80
C VAL A 344 26.45 -19.20 7.93
N ILE A 345 27.32 -20.18 7.80
CA ILE A 345 27.51 -21.25 8.78
C ILE A 345 28.99 -21.38 9.12
N ASP A 346 29.30 -21.73 10.37
CA ASP A 346 30.66 -22.03 10.80
C ASP A 346 31.14 -23.40 10.31
N GLU A 347 32.37 -23.75 10.66
CA GLU A 347 32.99 -25.05 10.34
C GLU A 347 32.22 -26.26 10.87
N ASN A 348 31.39 -26.07 11.90
CA ASN A 348 30.57 -27.09 12.55
C ASN A 348 29.10 -27.05 12.10
N ASP A 349 28.82 -26.34 11.00
CA ASP A 349 27.49 -26.11 10.44
C ASP A 349 26.52 -25.35 11.37
N ASN A 350 27.05 -24.65 12.39
CA ASN A 350 26.24 -23.76 13.23
C ASN A 350 25.99 -22.44 12.50
N PRO A 351 24.78 -21.87 12.60
CA PRO A 351 24.50 -20.56 12.02
C PRO A 351 25.32 -19.42 12.62
N VAL A 352 25.80 -18.50 11.78
CA VAL A 352 26.47 -17.27 12.23
C VAL A 352 25.52 -16.08 12.08
N TYR A 353 25.03 -15.57 13.22
CA TYR A 353 24.13 -14.43 13.32
C TYR A 353 24.88 -13.08 13.23
N ASN A 354 24.18 -12.00 12.86
CA ASN A 354 24.69 -10.62 12.85
C ASN A 354 25.92 -10.37 11.97
N SER A 355 26.15 -11.22 10.97
CA SER A 355 27.22 -11.04 10.00
C SER A 355 26.72 -10.20 8.83
N ILE A 356 27.51 -9.20 8.40
CA ILE A 356 27.19 -8.43 7.20
C ILE A 356 27.59 -9.25 5.98
N VAL A 357 26.62 -9.57 5.15
CA VAL A 357 26.81 -10.18 3.84
C VAL A 357 26.60 -9.11 2.77
N TRP A 358 27.52 -9.04 1.81
CA TRP A 358 27.44 -8.20 0.63
C TRP A 358 27.19 -9.07 -0.60
N LEU A 359 26.14 -8.81 -1.36
CA LEU A 359 25.90 -9.43 -2.64
C LEU A 359 26.39 -8.50 -3.75
N ILE A 360 27.49 -8.87 -4.39
CA ILE A 360 28.15 -8.10 -5.43
C ILE A 360 27.67 -8.59 -6.80
N PRO A 361 26.98 -7.77 -7.61
CA PRO A 361 26.64 -8.13 -8.98
C PRO A 361 27.92 -8.20 -9.83
N THR A 362 28.07 -9.27 -10.61
CA THR A 362 29.24 -9.47 -11.47
C THR A 362 29.01 -8.87 -12.86
N ASN A 363 27.82 -9.10 -13.43
CA ASN A 363 27.48 -8.70 -14.80
C ASN A 363 26.24 -7.81 -14.90
N GLN A 364 25.72 -7.33 -13.77
CA GLN A 364 24.45 -6.61 -13.71
C GLN A 364 24.58 -5.11 -13.42
N PRO A 365 23.67 -4.27 -13.98
CA PRO A 365 23.74 -2.82 -13.85
C PRO A 365 23.22 -2.32 -12.49
N THR A 366 23.77 -2.85 -11.39
CA THR A 366 23.42 -2.44 -10.02
C THR A 366 24.66 -2.38 -9.13
N GLY A 367 24.54 -1.73 -7.97
CA GLY A 367 25.59 -1.68 -6.96
C GLY A 367 25.58 -2.90 -6.02
N PRO A 368 26.60 -3.04 -5.16
CA PRO A 368 26.59 -3.99 -4.05
C PRO A 368 25.34 -3.86 -3.17
N LEU A 369 24.77 -4.99 -2.75
CA LEU A 369 23.64 -5.04 -1.81
C LEU A 369 24.14 -5.57 -0.46
N GLY A 370 23.68 -5.01 0.65
CA GLY A 370 24.08 -5.43 2.00
C GLY A 370 22.90 -5.98 2.82
N SER A 371 23.10 -7.09 3.53
CA SER A 371 22.13 -7.62 4.51
C SER A 371 22.85 -8.24 5.70
N LEU A 372 22.24 -8.13 6.88
CA LEU A 372 22.67 -8.87 8.08
C LEU A 372 22.07 -10.29 8.07
N THR A 373 22.78 -11.24 8.68
CA THR A 373 22.24 -12.59 8.92
C THR A 373 21.31 -12.63 10.13
N ASP A 374 20.22 -13.41 10.05
CA ASP A 374 19.30 -13.73 11.14
C ASP A 374 19.85 -14.81 12.11
N LYS A 375 19.06 -15.21 13.12
CA LYS A 375 19.47 -16.23 14.11
C LYS A 375 19.73 -17.60 13.47
N GLN A 376 19.20 -17.86 12.29
CA GLN A 376 19.47 -19.04 11.47
C GLN A 376 20.60 -18.82 10.47
N GLY A 377 21.34 -17.70 10.59
CA GLY A 377 22.51 -17.36 9.79
C GLY A 377 22.15 -16.88 8.39
N LYS A 378 20.88 -16.51 8.12
CA LYS A 378 20.40 -16.21 6.77
C LYS A 378 20.37 -14.71 6.52
N ALA A 379 21.05 -14.27 5.46
CA ALA A 379 20.95 -12.93 4.89
C ALA A 379 20.12 -13.00 3.60
N TRP A 380 19.13 -12.14 3.45
CA TRP A 380 18.19 -12.16 2.32
C TRP A 380 18.49 -11.01 1.35
N PHE A 381 18.52 -11.33 0.06
CA PHE A 381 18.83 -10.39 -1.01
C PHE A 381 17.79 -10.44 -2.11
N TRP A 382 17.56 -9.27 -2.69
CA TRP A 382 16.73 -9.10 -3.88
C TRP A 382 17.58 -8.68 -5.07
N CYS A 383 17.58 -9.51 -6.11
CA CYS A 383 18.29 -9.25 -7.36
C CYS A 383 17.45 -8.38 -8.30
N LYS A 384 17.28 -7.08 -7.98
CA LYS A 384 16.52 -6.10 -8.81
C LYS A 384 16.94 -6.13 -10.29
N ALA A 385 18.21 -6.38 -10.55
CA ALA A 385 18.77 -6.40 -11.89
C ALA A 385 18.60 -7.74 -12.65
N GLY A 386 17.92 -8.73 -12.06
CA GLY A 386 17.57 -10.01 -12.71
C GLY A 386 18.47 -11.20 -12.38
N GLY A 387 18.30 -12.30 -13.12
CA GLY A 387 18.89 -13.63 -12.84
C GLY A 387 20.33 -13.86 -13.27
N GLY A 388 21.24 -12.89 -13.17
CA GLY A 388 22.65 -13.09 -13.56
C GLY A 388 23.58 -13.45 -12.43
N GLU A 389 24.88 -13.25 -12.62
CA GLU A 389 25.89 -13.72 -11.68
C GLU A 389 26.11 -12.71 -10.56
N TYR A 390 26.14 -13.22 -9.34
CA TYR A 390 26.49 -12.48 -8.14
C TYR A 390 27.60 -13.20 -7.38
N THR A 391 28.31 -12.47 -6.53
CA THR A 391 29.22 -13.03 -5.55
C THR A 391 28.80 -12.54 -4.16
N ALA A 392 28.47 -13.47 -3.27
CA ALA A 392 28.22 -13.13 -1.87
C ALA A 392 29.56 -13.06 -1.13
N TRP A 393 29.79 -11.97 -0.42
CA TRP A 393 30.98 -11.70 0.40
C TRP A 393 30.54 -11.55 1.85
N VAL A 394 31.25 -12.17 2.78
CA VAL A 394 31.01 -11.99 4.22
C VAL A 394 32.34 -11.77 4.92
N LYS A 395 32.38 -10.80 5.83
CA LYS A 395 33.55 -10.54 6.68
C LYS A 395 33.30 -11.05 8.09
N ILE A 396 34.17 -11.93 8.58
CA ILE A 396 34.11 -12.48 9.94
C ILE A 396 35.53 -12.50 10.51
N ASN A 397 35.70 -11.92 11.70
CA ASN A 397 36.98 -11.87 12.41
C ASN A 397 38.14 -11.42 11.49
N GLU A 398 37.93 -10.30 10.79
CA GLU A 398 38.85 -9.71 9.80
C GLU A 398 39.05 -10.49 8.49
N ASN A 399 38.69 -11.76 8.44
CA ASN A 399 38.76 -12.60 7.24
C ASN A 399 37.57 -12.37 6.31
N TRP A 400 37.85 -12.40 5.01
CA TRP A 400 36.83 -12.32 3.97
C TRP A 400 36.58 -13.70 3.36
N TYR A 401 35.30 -14.06 3.27
CA TYR A 401 34.83 -15.27 2.60
C TYR A 401 33.94 -14.85 1.44
N SER A 402 34.00 -15.61 0.35
CA SER A 402 33.10 -15.38 -0.77
C SER A 402 32.58 -16.67 -1.38
N THR A 403 31.40 -16.61 -1.97
CA THR A 403 30.81 -17.69 -2.75
C THR A 403 30.10 -17.13 -3.96
N LYS A 404 30.19 -17.82 -5.10
CA LYS A 404 29.42 -17.46 -6.29
C LYS A 404 27.96 -17.80 -6.05
N VAL A 405 27.08 -16.90 -6.50
CA VAL A 405 25.64 -17.09 -6.42
C VAL A 405 25.01 -16.76 -7.76
N GLU A 406 24.26 -17.72 -8.28
CA GLU A 406 23.37 -17.52 -9.41
C GLU A 406 21.94 -17.60 -8.88
N PRO A 407 21.13 -16.53 -8.96
CA PRO A 407 19.73 -16.55 -8.59
C PRO A 407 18.96 -17.60 -9.40
N ALA A 408 17.74 -17.93 -8.96
CA ALA A 408 16.87 -18.77 -9.78
C ALA A 408 16.55 -18.11 -11.14
N VAL A 409 16.24 -18.94 -12.14
CA VAL A 409 15.89 -18.46 -13.48
C VAL A 409 14.60 -17.64 -13.43
N MET A 410 14.57 -16.52 -14.15
CA MET A 410 13.37 -15.69 -14.23
C MET A 410 12.19 -16.47 -14.82
N GLY A 411 11.01 -16.38 -14.20
CA GLY A 411 9.78 -17.04 -14.63
C GLY A 411 9.35 -18.28 -13.84
N GLU A 412 10.18 -18.81 -12.94
CA GLU A 412 9.74 -19.87 -12.01
C GLU A 412 8.94 -19.31 -10.83
N TRP A 413 7.97 -20.08 -10.33
CA TRP A 413 7.05 -19.67 -9.25
C TRP A 413 7.73 -19.45 -7.90
N MET A 414 8.83 -20.15 -7.62
CA MET A 414 9.70 -19.89 -6.47
C MET A 414 11.09 -19.55 -6.96
N GLN A 415 11.51 -18.30 -6.76
CA GLN A 415 12.82 -17.84 -7.19
C GLN A 415 13.80 -17.64 -6.03
N VAL A 416 13.55 -18.29 -4.90
CA VAL A 416 14.40 -18.22 -3.72
C VAL A 416 15.47 -19.30 -3.82
N LYS A 417 16.73 -18.91 -3.98
CA LYS A 417 17.86 -19.85 -3.88
C LYS A 417 18.60 -19.64 -2.57
N THR A 418 18.77 -20.72 -1.80
CA THR A 418 19.64 -20.68 -0.62
C THR A 418 21.05 -21.13 -1.00
N VAL A 419 22.05 -20.29 -0.73
CA VAL A 419 23.47 -20.62 -0.89
C VAL A 419 24.13 -20.61 0.48
N ARG A 420 24.90 -21.66 0.77
CA ARG A 420 25.64 -21.76 2.03
C ARG A 420 27.06 -21.22 1.84
N THR A 421 27.48 -20.34 2.75
CA THR A 421 28.86 -19.86 2.87
C THR A 421 29.42 -20.39 4.17
N LYS A 422 30.38 -21.31 4.07
CA LYS A 422 31.05 -21.89 5.23
C LYS A 422 32.24 -21.01 5.61
N VAL A 423 32.30 -20.60 6.87
CA VAL A 423 33.34 -19.71 7.40
C VAL A 423 34.15 -20.46 8.45
N LEU A 424 35.46 -20.26 8.44
CA LEU A 424 36.35 -20.90 9.41
C LEU A 424 36.31 -20.10 10.71
N ASN A 425 36.09 -20.79 11.81
CA ASN A 425 36.03 -20.18 13.12
C ASN A 425 37.47 -20.08 13.65
N THR A 426 38.22 -19.09 13.17
CA THR A 426 39.51 -18.77 13.79
C THR A 426 39.21 -18.14 15.15
N ARG A 427 39.26 -18.98 16.19
CA ARG A 427 39.21 -18.54 17.60
C ARG A 427 40.36 -17.61 17.93
#